data_AF-A0A6P0T2B6-F1
#
_entry.id   AF-A0A6P0T2B6-F1
#
_cell.length_a   1.000
_cell.length_b   1.000
_cell.length_c   1.000
_cell.angle_alpha   90.00
_cell.angle_beta   90.00
_cell.angle_gamma   90.00
#
_symmetry.space_group_name_H-M   'P 1'
#
loop_
_entity.id
_entity.type
_entity.pdbx_description
1 polymer ?
#
loop_
_entity_poly.entity_id
_entity_poly.type
_entity_poly.pdbx_seq_one_letter_code
_entity_poly.pdbx_strand_id
1 'polypeptide(L)'
;MKTPTKIIRTDKWSLNPTSKQRILLGETVGIYRRACRYLVGIIYTHWSELGDLTADQLTPAVEKLMHQTAKRPSVKYPQFNKTFYKFPSYLRRAAIAFSAGQVSSFVTRYRDWQSKNRTRKDAKPPRLNADTGCYPSLYKGQCYKLHGFNTVEIKVFNGSDWIWTDVQITGLRGRHLVATNKMMSPSLVINSRGFYLSVPFA
;
A
#
# COMPACT_ATOMS: atom_id res chain seq x y z
N MET A 1 -21.74 22.92 10.28
CA MET A 1 -22.44 21.88 9.49
C MET A 1 -21.50 20.70 9.32
N LYS A 2 -21.86 19.49 9.75
CA LYS A 2 -21.04 18.28 9.49
C LYS A 2 -21.17 17.95 8.01
N THR A 3 -20.07 17.97 7.27
CA THR A 3 -20.03 17.50 5.87
C THR A 3 -20.57 16.07 5.82
N PRO A 4 -21.52 15.75 4.91
CA PRO A 4 -22.01 14.38 4.76
C PRO A 4 -20.82 13.43 4.57
N THR A 5 -20.72 12.40 5.41
CA THR A 5 -19.62 11.44 5.32
C THR A 5 -19.77 10.66 4.02
N LYS A 6 -18.83 10.85 3.09
CA LYS A 6 -18.81 10.12 1.83
C LYS A 6 -18.61 8.63 2.13
N ILE A 7 -19.62 7.79 1.87
CA ILE A 7 -19.58 6.36 2.17
C ILE A 7 -18.75 5.66 1.09
N ILE A 8 -17.59 5.11 1.47
CA ILE A 8 -16.78 4.27 0.58
C ILE A 8 -17.26 2.82 0.73
N ARG A 9 -17.52 2.16 -0.40
CA ARG A 9 -17.85 0.73 -0.44
C ARG A 9 -16.89 0.00 -1.36
N THR A 10 -16.58 -1.25 -1.02
CA THR A 10 -15.56 -2.02 -1.73
C THR A 10 -16.18 -3.25 -2.38
N ASP A 11 -15.86 -3.45 -3.65
CA ASP A 11 -16.16 -4.67 -4.38
C ASP A 11 -14.95 -5.58 -4.42
N LYS A 12 -15.21 -6.89 -4.38
CA LYS A 12 -14.20 -7.92 -4.66
C LYS A 12 -14.29 -8.28 -6.13
N TRP A 13 -13.20 -8.11 -6.87
CA TRP A 13 -13.06 -8.60 -8.23
C TRP A 13 -12.14 -9.81 -8.27
N SER A 14 -12.69 -11.00 -8.50
CA SER A 14 -11.94 -12.25 -8.51
C SER A 14 -11.03 -12.33 -9.73
N LEU A 15 -9.79 -12.76 -9.52
CA LEU A 15 -8.81 -12.99 -10.58
C LEU A 15 -8.59 -14.49 -10.78
N ASN A 16 -8.32 -14.89 -12.02
CA ASN A 16 -7.95 -16.26 -12.37
C ASN A 16 -6.54 -16.31 -13.01
N PRO A 17 -5.48 -16.10 -12.20
CA PRO A 17 -4.12 -16.13 -12.72
C PRO A 17 -3.67 -17.56 -13.07
N THR A 18 -2.91 -17.68 -14.16
CA THR A 18 -2.14 -18.88 -14.50
C THR A 18 -1.08 -19.19 -13.44
N SER A 19 -0.50 -20.40 -13.44
CA SER A 19 0.55 -20.79 -12.49
C SER A 19 1.73 -19.82 -12.50
N LYS A 20 2.16 -19.35 -13.68
CA LYS A 20 3.24 -18.35 -13.80
C LYS A 20 2.83 -17.01 -13.19
N GLN A 21 1.61 -16.54 -13.44
CA GLN A 21 1.11 -15.28 -12.89
C GLN A 21 0.96 -15.33 -11.37
N ARG A 22 0.57 -16.49 -10.80
CA ARG A 22 0.49 -16.67 -9.35
C ARG A 22 1.84 -16.41 -8.67
N ILE A 23 2.92 -16.90 -9.26
CA ILE A 23 4.29 -16.66 -8.78
C ILE A 23 4.61 -15.16 -8.85
N LEU A 24 4.39 -14.50 -10.00
CA LEU A 24 4.65 -13.07 -10.18
C LEU A 24 3.86 -12.19 -9.18
N LEU A 25 2.57 -12.48 -9.00
CA LEU A 25 1.73 -11.76 -8.05
C LEU A 25 2.20 -11.98 -6.60
N GLY A 26 2.59 -13.21 -6.26
CA GLY A 26 3.18 -13.56 -4.97
C GLY A 26 4.48 -12.80 -4.69
N GLU A 27 5.42 -12.80 -5.64
CA GLU A 27 6.68 -12.05 -5.55
C GLU A 27 6.44 -10.54 -5.40
N THR A 28 5.46 -10.01 -6.14
CA THR A 28 5.05 -8.60 -6.05
C THR A 28 4.55 -8.23 -4.67
N VAL A 29 3.66 -9.04 -4.08
CA VAL A 29 3.18 -8.82 -2.71
C VAL A 29 4.31 -9.00 -1.70
N GLY A 30 5.20 -9.97 -1.90
CA GLY A 30 6.39 -10.20 -1.08
C GLY A 30 7.33 -8.99 -1.04
N ILE A 31 7.76 -8.49 -2.20
CA ILE A 31 8.66 -7.32 -2.27
C ILE A 31 7.97 -6.06 -1.73
N TYR A 32 6.67 -5.87 -1.99
CA TYR A 32 5.91 -4.75 -1.45
C TYR A 32 5.84 -4.77 0.09
N ARG A 33 5.60 -5.93 0.69
CA ARG A 33 5.60 -6.11 2.16
C ARG A 33 6.96 -5.82 2.77
N ARG A 34 8.04 -6.33 2.15
CA ARG A 34 9.41 -6.02 2.57
C ARG A 34 9.70 -4.51 2.51
N ALA A 35 9.26 -3.83 1.45
CA ALA A 35 9.40 -2.38 1.32
C ALA A 35 8.62 -1.62 2.41
N CYS A 36 7.38 -2.03 2.70
CA CYS A 36 6.59 -1.43 3.78
C CYS A 36 7.27 -1.61 5.15
N ARG A 37 7.77 -2.82 5.45
CA ARG A 37 8.49 -3.11 6.69
C ARG A 37 9.72 -2.21 6.86
N TYR A 38 10.51 -2.08 5.81
CA TYR A 38 11.68 -1.19 5.80
C TYR A 38 11.28 0.27 6.04
N LEU A 39 10.22 0.73 5.38
CA LEU A 39 9.68 2.09 5.54
C LEU A 39 9.13 2.36 6.94
N VAL A 40 8.51 1.38 7.61
CA VAL A 40 8.06 1.54 9.00
C VAL A 40 9.24 1.91 9.91
N GLY A 41 10.40 1.26 9.73
CA GLY A 41 11.61 1.58 10.48
C GLY A 41 12.09 3.02 10.27
N ILE A 42 12.17 3.47 9.01
CA ILE A 42 12.56 4.85 8.67
C ILE A 42 11.55 5.84 9.26
N ILE A 43 10.27 5.66 8.98
CA ILE A 43 9.23 6.62 9.37
C ILE A 43 9.13 6.72 10.90
N TYR A 44 9.23 5.59 11.62
CA TYR A 44 9.21 5.60 13.08
C TYR A 44 10.45 6.30 13.67
N THR A 45 11.63 6.09 13.08
CA THR A 45 12.87 6.75 13.52
C THR A 45 12.79 8.26 13.41
N HIS A 46 12.09 8.77 12.39
CA HIS A 46 11.93 10.20 12.11
C HIS A 46 10.55 10.73 12.49
N TRP A 47 9.81 10.02 13.36
CA TRP A 47 8.40 10.35 13.60
C TRP A 47 8.21 11.75 14.22
N SER A 48 9.19 12.26 14.98
CA SER A 48 9.15 13.62 15.52
C SER A 48 9.11 14.72 14.46
N GLU A 49 9.69 14.48 13.29
CA GLU A 49 9.71 15.43 12.16
C GLU A 49 8.60 15.16 11.15
N LEU A 50 8.18 13.89 11.04
CA LEU A 50 7.22 13.44 10.03
C LEU A 50 5.76 13.43 10.53
N GLY A 51 5.55 13.28 11.84
CA GLY A 51 4.24 12.96 12.42
C GLY A 51 3.19 14.07 12.27
N ASP A 52 3.63 15.31 12.15
CA ASP A 52 2.75 16.49 12.02
C ASP A 52 2.54 16.92 10.56
N LEU A 53 3.18 16.23 9.60
CA LEU A 53 3.05 16.54 8.19
C LEU A 53 1.70 16.07 7.64
N THR A 54 1.15 16.84 6.71
CA THR A 54 0.01 16.40 5.90
C THR A 54 0.42 15.25 4.97
N ALA A 55 -0.56 14.47 4.48
CA ALA A 55 -0.30 13.36 3.57
C ALA A 55 0.49 13.77 2.31
N ASP A 56 0.27 14.98 1.81
CA ASP A 56 0.95 15.52 0.63
C ASP A 56 2.38 15.97 0.90
N GLN A 57 2.69 16.38 2.13
CA GLN A 57 4.05 16.74 2.57
C GLN A 57 4.86 15.51 2.98
N LEU A 58 4.20 14.52 3.58
CA LEU A 58 4.84 13.34 4.15
C LEU A 58 5.54 12.48 3.09
N THR A 59 4.88 12.21 1.96
CA THR A 59 5.46 11.36 0.91
C THR A 59 6.78 11.93 0.38
N PRO A 60 6.84 13.20 -0.07
CA PRO A 60 8.09 13.82 -0.47
C PRO A 60 9.15 13.80 0.63
N ALA A 61 8.78 14.10 1.88
CA ALA A 61 9.71 14.12 3.01
C ALA A 61 10.40 12.76 3.22
N VAL A 62 9.62 11.67 3.25
CA VAL A 62 10.17 10.31 3.36
C VAL A 62 11.03 9.96 2.16
N GLU A 63 10.61 10.33 0.94
CA GLU A 63 11.43 10.13 -0.26
C GLU A 63 12.76 10.88 -0.18
N LYS A 64 12.82 12.06 0.46
CA LYS A 64 14.10 12.78 0.68
C LYS A 64 15.10 12.00 1.51
N LEU A 65 14.60 11.18 2.43
CA LEU A 65 15.46 10.40 3.31
C LEU A 65 16.05 9.17 2.60
N MET A 66 15.35 8.57 1.63
CA MET A 66 15.69 7.23 1.14
C MET A 66 15.82 7.07 -0.38
N HIS A 67 15.18 7.93 -1.18
CA HIS A 67 15.14 7.73 -2.63
C HIS A 67 16.17 8.61 -3.34
N GLN A 68 17.23 7.99 -3.88
CA GLN A 68 18.21 8.69 -4.70
C GLN A 68 17.61 9.06 -6.05
N THR A 69 17.89 10.28 -6.51
CA THR A 69 17.54 10.77 -7.86
C THR A 69 18.73 11.51 -8.45
N ALA A 70 18.73 11.79 -9.76
CA ALA A 70 19.81 12.57 -10.38
C ALA A 70 20.01 13.95 -9.72
N LYS A 71 18.92 14.60 -9.28
CA LYS A 71 18.95 15.89 -8.56
C LYS A 71 19.30 15.76 -7.08
N ARG A 72 19.29 14.55 -6.52
CA ARG A 72 19.59 14.25 -5.11
C ARG A 72 20.33 12.91 -5.00
N PRO A 73 21.64 12.89 -5.29
CA PRO A 73 22.42 11.66 -5.28
C PRO A 73 22.74 11.17 -3.85
N SER A 74 22.87 12.09 -2.89
CA SER A 74 23.12 11.77 -1.49
C SER A 74 21.81 11.77 -0.68
N VAL A 75 21.52 10.65 -0.02
CA VAL A 75 20.35 10.47 0.86
C VAL A 75 20.79 9.69 2.11
N LYS A 76 20.03 9.80 3.21
CA LYS A 76 20.36 9.16 4.49
C LYS A 76 20.26 7.63 4.44
N TYR A 77 19.35 7.09 3.63
CA TYR A 77 19.08 5.66 3.51
C TYR A 77 19.20 5.15 2.07
N PRO A 78 20.41 5.18 1.46
CA PRO A 78 20.60 4.80 0.05
C PRO A 78 20.32 3.32 -0.21
N GLN A 79 20.31 2.50 0.85
CA GLN A 79 20.05 1.06 0.76
C GLN A 79 18.66 0.74 0.22
N PHE A 80 17.67 1.64 0.35
CA PHE A 80 16.34 1.40 -0.21
C PHE A 80 16.40 1.17 -1.73
N ASN A 81 17.12 2.02 -2.47
CA ASN A 81 17.25 1.89 -3.93
C ASN A 81 18.00 0.61 -4.33
N LYS A 82 18.92 0.12 -3.48
CA LYS A 82 19.68 -1.12 -3.73
C LYS A 82 18.83 -2.36 -3.45
N THR A 83 18.14 -2.39 -2.31
CA THR A 83 17.31 -3.52 -1.89
C THR A 83 16.02 -3.64 -2.72
N PHE A 84 15.42 -2.51 -3.10
CA PHE A 84 14.20 -2.44 -3.88
C PHE A 84 14.50 -1.84 -5.26
N TYR A 85 15.29 -2.57 -6.04
CA TYR A 85 15.73 -2.15 -7.36
C TYR A 85 14.54 -1.76 -8.25
N LYS A 86 14.65 -0.60 -8.90
CA LYS A 86 13.62 -0.02 -9.79
C LYS A 86 12.20 0.03 -9.20
N PHE A 87 12.06 0.12 -7.87
CA PHE A 87 10.74 0.12 -7.22
C PHE A 87 9.81 1.24 -7.77
N PRO A 88 8.64 0.90 -8.35
CA PRO A 88 7.78 1.87 -9.01
C PRO A 88 7.35 3.00 -8.07
N SER A 89 7.38 4.24 -8.57
CA SER A 89 7.08 5.44 -7.77
C SER A 89 5.71 5.41 -7.10
N TYR A 90 4.66 4.97 -7.81
CA TYR A 90 3.32 4.88 -7.25
C TYR A 90 3.15 3.76 -6.22
N LEU A 91 3.85 2.63 -6.39
CA LEU A 91 3.90 1.61 -5.34
C LEU A 91 4.68 2.14 -4.13
N ARG A 92 5.74 2.93 -4.33
CA ARG A 92 6.49 3.58 -3.26
C ARG A 92 5.61 4.52 -2.46
N ARG A 93 4.85 5.39 -3.14
CA ARG A 93 3.88 6.29 -2.51
C ARG A 93 2.83 5.52 -1.70
N ALA A 94 2.28 4.45 -2.27
CA ALA A 94 1.34 3.58 -1.55
C ALA A 94 1.99 2.95 -0.30
N ALA A 95 3.21 2.45 -0.42
CA ALA A 95 3.95 1.86 0.70
C ALA A 95 4.25 2.88 1.80
N ILE A 96 4.67 4.10 1.45
CA ILE A 96 4.90 5.18 2.41
C ILE A 96 3.62 5.52 3.17
N ALA A 97 2.50 5.73 2.45
CA ALA A 97 1.21 6.04 3.06
C ALA A 97 0.75 4.92 4.02
N PHE A 98 0.89 3.66 3.61
CA PHE A 98 0.56 2.51 4.46
C PHE A 98 1.45 2.48 5.72
N SER A 99 2.76 2.55 5.56
CA SER A 99 3.71 2.49 6.66
C SER A 99 3.56 3.67 7.63
N ALA A 100 3.25 4.86 7.13
CA ALA A 100 2.95 6.02 7.95
C ALA A 100 1.68 5.84 8.79
N GLY A 101 0.60 5.31 8.20
CA GLY A 101 -0.63 5.00 8.93
C GLY A 101 -0.39 3.99 10.06
N GLN A 102 0.45 2.99 9.81
CA GLN A 102 0.86 2.00 10.81
C GLN A 102 1.61 2.65 11.98
N VAL A 103 2.59 3.51 11.69
CA VAL A 103 3.36 4.22 12.71
C VAL A 103 2.47 5.19 13.50
N SER A 104 1.65 5.99 12.82
CA SER A 104 0.70 6.91 13.43
C SER A 104 -0.25 6.20 14.40
N SER A 105 -0.85 5.09 13.96
CA SER A 105 -1.73 4.26 14.79
C SER A 105 -1.01 3.69 16.01
N PHE A 106 0.24 3.23 15.85
CA PHE A 106 1.04 2.73 16.96
C PHE A 106 1.37 3.85 17.95
N VAL A 107 1.90 4.98 17.50
CA VAL A 107 2.31 6.10 18.36
C VAL A 107 1.12 6.65 19.14
N THR A 108 -0.04 6.79 18.50
CA THR A 108 -1.27 7.25 19.17
C THR A 108 -1.68 6.28 20.28
N ARG A 109 -1.81 4.99 19.96
CA ARG A 109 -2.16 3.97 20.97
C ARG A 109 -1.13 3.85 22.09
N TYR A 110 0.15 4.04 21.77
CA TYR A 110 1.22 4.00 22.77
C TYR A 110 1.12 5.20 23.71
N ARG A 111 0.85 6.41 23.19
CA ARG A 111 0.59 7.61 23.99
C ARG A 111 -0.65 7.44 24.89
N ASP A 112 -1.75 6.91 24.36
CA ASP A 112 -2.95 6.59 25.15
C ASP A 112 -2.65 5.59 26.28
N TRP A 113 -1.87 4.55 25.96
CA TRP A 113 -1.45 3.59 26.97
C TRP A 113 -0.56 4.22 28.05
N GLN A 114 0.36 5.13 27.68
CA GLN A 114 1.20 5.88 28.62
C GLN A 114 0.37 6.83 29.51
N SER A 115 -0.66 7.48 28.96
CA SER A 115 -1.56 8.39 29.69
C SER A 115 -2.60 7.67 30.56
N LYS A 116 -2.53 6.34 30.67
CA LYS A 116 -3.52 5.49 31.36
C LYS A 116 -4.92 5.52 30.74
N ASN A 117 -5.07 6.05 29.53
CA ASN A 117 -6.27 5.90 28.72
C ASN A 117 -6.30 4.49 28.09
N ARG A 118 -6.65 3.50 28.91
CA ARG A 118 -6.61 2.07 28.57
C ARG A 118 -8.00 1.47 28.74
N THR A 119 -8.35 0.51 27.89
CA THR A 119 -9.59 -0.27 28.03
C THR A 119 -9.64 -1.04 29.35
N ARG A 120 -8.48 -1.42 29.90
CA ARG A 120 -8.33 -2.12 31.18
C ARG A 120 -6.98 -1.79 31.83
N LYS A 121 -6.94 -1.82 33.16
CA LYS A 121 -5.78 -1.40 33.96
C LYS A 121 -4.52 -2.22 33.65
N ASP A 122 -4.70 -3.51 33.41
CA ASP A 122 -3.67 -4.52 33.11
C ASP A 122 -3.35 -4.68 31.60
N ALA A 123 -3.89 -3.81 30.74
CA ALA A 123 -3.59 -3.84 29.32
C ALA A 123 -2.08 -3.71 29.06
N LYS A 124 -1.53 -4.63 28.28
CA LYS A 124 -0.14 -4.59 27.83
C LYS A 124 0.09 -3.41 26.85
N PRO A 125 1.30 -2.84 26.80
CA PRO A 125 1.60 -1.79 25.83
C PRO A 125 1.40 -2.32 24.40
N PRO A 126 0.90 -1.48 23.48
CA PRO A 126 0.83 -1.85 22.08
C PRO A 126 2.24 -2.14 21.56
N ARG A 127 2.32 -2.96 20.51
CA ARG A 127 3.58 -3.28 19.82
C ARG A 127 3.50 -2.77 18.39
N LEU A 128 4.59 -2.18 17.91
CA LEU A 128 4.71 -1.81 16.50
C LEU A 128 4.94 -3.09 15.70
N ASN A 129 3.90 -3.60 15.06
CA ASN A 129 4.00 -4.71 14.12
C ASN A 129 4.18 -4.17 12.70
N ALA A 130 5.34 -4.41 12.11
CA ALA A 130 5.64 -4.00 10.73
C ALA A 130 5.22 -5.07 9.69
N ASP A 131 4.85 -6.28 10.12
CA ASP A 131 4.44 -7.41 9.26
C ASP A 131 2.90 -7.53 9.17
N THR A 132 2.19 -6.44 8.88
CA THR A 132 0.71 -6.40 8.90
C THR A 132 0.03 -6.90 7.65
N GLY A 133 0.64 -7.83 6.91
CA GLY A 133 0.00 -8.47 5.76
C GLY A 133 -0.47 -7.48 4.68
N CYS A 134 0.23 -6.38 4.47
CA CYS A 134 -0.18 -5.32 3.55
C CYS A 134 -0.24 -5.79 2.09
N TYR A 135 -1.03 -5.07 1.30
CA TYR A 135 -1.27 -5.35 -0.11
C TYR A 135 -1.06 -4.08 -0.93
N PRO A 136 -0.44 -4.17 -2.13
CA PRO A 136 -0.16 -2.99 -2.93
C PRO A 136 -1.45 -2.37 -3.46
N SER A 137 -1.62 -1.06 -3.21
CA SER A 137 -2.62 -0.24 -3.87
C SER A 137 -2.14 0.11 -5.28
N LEU A 138 -2.92 -0.26 -6.28
CA LEU A 138 -2.56 -0.15 -7.69
C LEU A 138 -3.13 1.16 -8.24
N TYR A 139 -2.25 2.11 -8.60
CA TYR A 139 -2.66 3.35 -9.25
C TYR A 139 -2.94 3.12 -10.75
N LYS A 140 -4.02 3.73 -11.25
CA LYS A 140 -4.45 3.59 -12.65
C LYS A 140 -3.38 4.10 -13.61
N GLY A 141 -3.10 3.34 -14.67
CA GLY A 141 -2.09 3.64 -15.68
C GLY A 141 -0.64 3.32 -15.26
N GLN A 142 -0.36 3.31 -13.96
CA GLN A 142 1.00 3.19 -13.43
C GLN A 142 1.28 1.81 -12.81
N CYS A 143 0.27 1.22 -12.19
CA CYS A 143 0.32 -0.10 -11.56
C CYS A 143 -0.72 -1.06 -12.14
N TYR A 144 -1.83 -0.56 -12.70
CA TYR A 144 -2.81 -1.38 -13.41
C TYR A 144 -3.43 -0.63 -14.60
N LYS A 145 -3.88 -1.39 -15.60
CA LYS A 145 -4.73 -0.90 -16.70
C LYS A 145 -5.90 -1.87 -16.90
N LEU A 146 -7.07 -1.33 -17.23
CA LEU A 146 -8.26 -2.12 -17.53
C LEU A 146 -8.50 -2.11 -19.03
N HIS A 147 -8.69 -3.29 -19.59
CA HIS A 147 -9.09 -3.50 -20.99
C HIS A 147 -10.50 -4.09 -20.96
N GLY A 148 -11.49 -3.22 -20.71
CA GLY A 148 -12.82 -3.66 -20.29
C GLY A 148 -12.81 -4.22 -18.86
N PHE A 149 -13.72 -5.15 -18.56
CA PHE A 149 -13.83 -5.79 -17.24
C PHE A 149 -13.52 -7.30 -17.26
N ASN A 150 -12.99 -7.81 -18.37
CA ASN A 150 -12.63 -9.23 -18.54
C ASN A 150 -11.16 -9.49 -18.19
N THR A 151 -10.29 -8.50 -18.37
CA THR A 151 -8.85 -8.60 -18.17
C THR A 151 -8.31 -7.32 -17.54
N VAL A 152 -7.34 -7.48 -16.64
CA VAL A 152 -6.57 -6.39 -16.05
C VAL A 152 -5.08 -6.61 -16.30
N GLU A 153 -4.42 -5.61 -16.86
CA GLU A 153 -2.96 -5.58 -16.96
C GLU A 153 -2.41 -5.06 -15.63
N ILE A 154 -1.54 -5.82 -14.97
CA ILE A 154 -0.96 -5.47 -13.66
C ILE A 154 0.56 -5.39 -13.79
N LYS A 155 1.15 -4.34 -13.24
CA LYS A 155 2.61 -4.23 -13.10
C LYS A 155 3.07 -5.09 -11.92
N VAL A 156 3.90 -6.09 -12.22
CA VAL A 156 4.38 -7.11 -11.29
C VAL A 156 5.89 -7.20 -11.29
N PHE A 157 6.46 -7.67 -10.19
CA PHE A 157 7.87 -7.98 -10.05
C PHE A 157 8.13 -9.43 -10.44
N ASN A 158 9.12 -9.69 -11.28
CA ASN A 158 9.45 -11.04 -11.76
C ASN A 158 10.63 -11.70 -11.03
N GLY A 159 11.17 -11.04 -10.00
CA GLY A 159 12.40 -11.47 -9.31
C GLY A 159 13.61 -10.58 -9.61
N SER A 160 13.60 -9.85 -10.72
CA SER A 160 14.69 -8.95 -11.12
C SER A 160 14.23 -7.56 -11.59
N ASP A 161 13.12 -7.48 -12.30
CA ASP A 161 12.57 -6.23 -12.83
C ASP A 161 11.03 -6.18 -12.74
N TRP A 162 10.48 -5.00 -13.03
CA TRP A 162 9.05 -4.73 -13.03
C TRP A 162 8.50 -4.81 -14.45
N ILE A 163 7.63 -5.78 -14.69
CA ILE A 163 7.01 -6.07 -15.99
C ILE A 163 5.49 -5.93 -15.89
N TRP A 164 4.80 -5.87 -17.04
CA TRP A 164 3.35 -5.94 -17.09
C TRP A 164 2.89 -7.37 -17.39
N THR A 165 1.76 -7.78 -16.82
CA THR A 165 1.12 -9.07 -17.11
C THR A 165 -0.40 -8.94 -17.10
N ASP A 166 -1.07 -9.60 -18.05
CA ASP A 166 -2.52 -9.62 -18.17
C ASP A 166 -3.15 -10.73 -17.34
N VAL A 167 -4.04 -10.39 -16.43
CA VAL A 167 -4.72 -11.35 -15.55
C VAL A 167 -6.22 -11.30 -15.83
N GLN A 168 -6.82 -12.48 -16.03
CA GLN A 168 -8.26 -12.60 -16.25
C GLN A 168 -9.04 -12.21 -14.98
N ILE A 169 -10.07 -11.39 -15.16
CA ILE A 169 -11.10 -11.14 -14.15
C ILE A 169 -12.24 -12.13 -14.39
N THR A 170 -12.59 -12.91 -13.38
CA THR A 170 -13.64 -13.95 -13.47
C THR A 170 -14.86 -13.65 -12.61
N GLY A 171 -14.77 -12.69 -11.70
CA GLY A 171 -15.90 -12.29 -10.87
C GLY A 171 -15.88 -10.80 -10.64
N LEU A 172 -17.00 -10.15 -10.91
CA LEU A 172 -17.22 -8.73 -10.68
C LEU A 172 -18.44 -8.56 -9.77
N ARG A 173 -18.52 -7.39 -9.14
CA ARG A 173 -19.76 -6.89 -8.51
C ARG A 173 -20.19 -5.62 -9.24
N GLY A 174 -21.48 -5.28 -9.12
CA GLY A 174 -22.12 -4.28 -9.98
C GLY A 174 -21.81 -2.81 -9.68
N ARG A 175 -20.93 -2.43 -8.74
CA ARG A 175 -20.73 -1.00 -8.43
C ARG A 175 -20.12 -0.20 -9.56
N HIS A 176 -19.35 -0.84 -10.43
CA HIS A 176 -18.80 -0.24 -11.64
C HIS A 176 -19.87 0.11 -12.69
N LEU A 177 -21.08 -0.43 -12.58
CA LEU A 177 -22.21 -0.15 -13.48
C LEU A 177 -23.01 1.09 -13.04
N VAL A 178 -22.82 1.56 -11.80
CA VAL A 178 -23.54 2.71 -11.27
C VAL A 178 -22.77 3.97 -11.62
N ALA A 179 -23.32 4.82 -12.49
CA ALA A 179 -22.64 5.99 -13.03
C ALA A 179 -22.17 7.00 -11.97
N THR A 180 -22.85 7.10 -10.83
CA THR A 180 -22.46 8.00 -9.73
C THR A 180 -21.28 7.48 -8.92
N ASN A 181 -20.95 6.18 -9.01
CA ASN A 181 -19.83 5.60 -8.26
C ASN A 181 -18.52 5.93 -8.95
N LYS A 182 -17.58 6.53 -8.21
CA LYS A 182 -16.22 6.75 -8.70
C LYS A 182 -15.30 5.62 -8.20
N MET A 183 -14.81 4.80 -9.13
CA MET A 183 -13.78 3.80 -8.83
C MET A 183 -12.49 4.48 -8.33
N MET A 184 -11.93 3.99 -7.23
CA MET A 184 -10.62 4.41 -6.72
C MET A 184 -9.57 3.29 -6.89
N SER A 185 -8.33 3.53 -6.45
CA SER A 185 -7.22 2.59 -6.62
C SER A 185 -7.50 1.23 -5.94
N PRO A 186 -7.54 0.12 -6.68
CA PRO A 186 -7.76 -1.20 -6.10
C PRO A 186 -6.52 -1.73 -5.39
N SER A 187 -6.69 -2.59 -4.38
CA SER A 187 -5.58 -3.33 -3.78
C SER A 187 -5.48 -4.75 -4.34
N LEU A 188 -4.26 -5.20 -4.68
CA LEU A 188 -4.01 -6.59 -5.09
C LEU A 188 -3.93 -7.48 -3.86
N VAL A 189 -4.97 -8.28 -3.62
CA VAL A 189 -5.07 -9.14 -2.45
C VAL A 189 -4.81 -10.60 -2.82
N ILE A 190 -3.89 -11.21 -2.07
CA ILE A 190 -3.51 -12.62 -2.18
C ILE A 190 -3.54 -13.24 -0.78
N ASN A 191 -4.43 -14.18 -0.56
CA ASN A 191 -4.56 -14.92 0.71
C ASN A 191 -5.18 -16.30 0.45
N SER A 192 -5.54 -17.00 1.53
CA SER A 192 -6.19 -18.32 1.47
C SER A 192 -7.52 -18.33 0.69
N ARG A 193 -8.16 -17.17 0.48
CA ARG A 193 -9.39 -17.02 -0.30
C ARG A 193 -9.14 -16.76 -1.80
N GLY A 194 -7.88 -16.84 -2.24
CA GLY A 194 -7.46 -16.71 -3.63
C GLY A 194 -6.87 -15.34 -3.98
N PHE A 195 -6.95 -15.00 -5.26
CA PHE A 195 -6.38 -13.79 -5.87
C PHE A 195 -7.53 -12.87 -6.28
N TYR A 196 -7.52 -11.62 -5.82
CA TYR A 196 -8.57 -10.67 -6.17
C TYR A 196 -8.10 -9.22 -6.06
N LEU A 197 -8.79 -8.33 -6.76
CA LEU A 197 -8.70 -6.90 -6.53
C LEU A 197 -9.78 -6.48 -5.53
N SER A 198 -9.37 -5.77 -4.49
CA SER A 198 -10.26 -5.08 -3.56
C SER A 198 -10.48 -3.67 -4.08
N VAL A 199 -11.64 -3.41 -4.69
CA VAL A 199 -11.92 -2.20 -5.49
C VAL A 199 -12.84 -1.24 -4.73
N PRO A 200 -12.31 -0.17 -4.13
CA PRO A 200 -13.13 0.85 -3.49
C PRO A 200 -13.84 1.76 -4.50
N PHE A 201 -15.08 2.13 -4.15
CA PHE A 201 -15.92 3.10 -4.85
C PHE A 201 -16.40 4.14 -3.84
N ALA A 202 -16.37 5.40 -4.26
CA ALA A 202 -16.81 6.55 -3.47
C ALA A 202 -17.93 7.30 -4.18
#